data_AF-A0AAI9ZCE9-F1
#
_entry.id   AF-A0AAI9ZCE9-F1
#
_cell.length_a   1.000
_cell.length_b   1.000
_cell.length_c   1.000
_cell.angle_alpha   90.00
_cell.angle_beta   90.00
_cell.angle_gamma   90.00
#
_symmetry.space_group_name_H-M   'P 1'
#
loop_
_entity.id
_entity.type
_entity.pdbx_description
1 polymer ?
#
loop_
_entity_poly.entity_id
_entity_poly.type
_entity_poly.pdbx_seq_one_letter_code
_entity_poly.pdbx_strand_id
1 'polypeptide(L)' 'IPLTACNSPDLRFPTSLDASGSDAMNPAGDYSTAHIRLKTNTDLVGHGISFTIGRGNDLCTAAARIMG' A
#
# COMPACT_ATOMS: atom_id res chain seq x y z
N ILE A 1 11.25 -5.04 -21.18
CA ILE A 1 9.92 -5.65 -20.96
C ILE A 1 8.96 -4.50 -20.62
N PRO A 2 8.03 -4.13 -21.52
CA PRO A 2 7.09 -3.02 -21.29
C PRO A 2 6.08 -3.28 -20.16
N LEU A 3 5.67 -2.21 -19.48
CA LEU A 3 4.54 -2.21 -18.55
C LEU A 3 3.22 -2.09 -19.31
N THR A 4 2.19 -2.80 -18.86
CA THR A 4 0.87 -2.86 -19.52
C THR A 4 -0.28 -2.39 -18.63
N ALA A 5 -0.10 -2.44 -17.30
CA ALA A 5 -1.09 -1.93 -16.36
C ALA A 5 -0.46 -1.68 -14.98
N CYS A 6 -1.07 -0.75 -14.22
CA CYS A 6 -0.83 -0.56 -12.80
C CYS A 6 -2.14 -0.84 -12.03
N ASN A 7 -2.05 -1.65 -10.97
CA ASN A 7 -3.13 -1.79 -10.00
C ASN A 7 -2.58 -1.48 -8.60
N SER A 8 -3.25 -0.58 -7.89
CA SER A 8 -2.91 -0.29 -6.50
C SER A 8 -4.11 -0.47 -5.57
N PRO A 9 -4.24 -1.60 -4.85
CA PRO A 9 -5.24 -1.75 -3.79
C PRO A 9 -4.80 -1.08 -2.48
N ASP A 10 -5.75 -0.46 -1.79
CA ASP A 10 -5.61 0.04 -0.41
C ASP A 10 -5.82 -1.15 0.53
N LEU A 11 -4.74 -1.61 1.18
CA LEU A 11 -4.76 -2.71 2.14
C LEU A 11 -4.52 -2.17 3.55
N ARG A 12 -5.34 -2.59 4.51
CA ARG A 12 -5.23 -2.21 5.92
C ARG A 12 -5.37 -3.43 6.81
N PHE A 13 -4.50 -3.52 7.80
CA PHE A 13 -4.45 -4.61 8.77
C PHE A 13 -4.79 -4.04 10.15
N PRO A 14 -5.71 -4.65 10.91
CA PRO A 14 -6.26 -4.06 12.14
C PRO A 14 -5.30 -4.25 13.34
N THR A 15 -4.05 -3.80 13.21
CA THR A 15 -3.01 -3.89 14.25
C THR A 15 -3.33 -3.01 15.47
N SER A 16 -4.25 -2.06 15.35
CA SER A 16 -4.74 -1.30 16.50
C SER A 16 -5.48 -2.17 17.54
N LEU A 17 -6.00 -3.34 17.16
CA LEU A 17 -6.76 -4.22 18.07
C LEU A 17 -5.89 -4.83 19.18
N ASP A 18 -4.61 -5.06 18.91
CA ASP A 18 -3.66 -5.64 19.87
C ASP A 18 -2.48 -4.69 20.17
N ALA A 19 -2.56 -3.44 19.69
CA ALA A 19 -1.53 -2.41 19.82
C ALA A 19 -0.17 -2.80 19.22
N SER A 20 -0.15 -3.72 18.24
CA SER A 20 1.07 -4.05 17.49
C SER A 20 1.65 -2.81 16.82
N GLY A 21 2.89 -2.47 17.17
CA GLY A 21 3.58 -1.31 16.62
C GLY A 21 3.22 0.03 17.24
N SER A 22 2.45 0.04 18.35
CA SER A 22 2.15 1.28 19.07
C SER A 22 3.41 1.93 19.62
N ASP A 23 3.47 3.26 19.59
CA ASP A 23 4.51 4.05 20.24
C ASP A 23 3.90 5.31 20.89
N ALA A 24 4.75 6.15 21.50
CA ALA A 24 4.30 7.36 22.20
C ALA A 24 3.60 8.38 21.28
N MET A 25 3.93 8.40 19.99
CA MET A 25 3.36 9.28 18.97
C MET A 25 2.21 8.64 18.18
N ASN A 26 2.25 7.31 18.01
CA ASN A 26 1.30 6.53 17.22
C ASN A 26 0.65 5.44 18.09
N PRO A 27 -0.32 5.78 18.95
CA PRO A 27 -0.83 4.82 19.95
C PRO A 27 -1.69 3.70 19.36
N ALA A 28 -2.32 3.93 18.20
CA ALA A 28 -3.30 3.03 17.60
C ALA A 28 -3.23 3.08 16.07
N GLY A 29 -2.07 2.73 15.51
CA GLY A 29 -1.88 2.63 14.06
C GLY A 29 -2.44 1.32 13.49
N ASP A 30 -3.12 1.40 12.35
CA ASP A 30 -3.48 0.23 11.54
C ASP A 30 -2.49 0.12 10.40
N TYR A 31 -1.54 -0.82 10.50
CA TYR A 31 -0.54 -1.03 9.47
C TYR A 31 -1.22 -1.21 8.12
N SER A 32 -0.84 -0.38 7.18
CA SER A 32 -1.52 -0.24 5.90
C SER A 32 -0.52 -0.11 4.79
N THR A 33 -0.93 -0.49 3.59
CA THR A 33 -0.11 -0.34 2.42
C THR A 33 -0.90 0.06 1.20
N ALA A 34 -0.39 1.04 0.48
CA ALA A 34 -0.67 1.22 -0.93
C ALA A 34 0.18 0.19 -1.68
N HIS A 35 -0.37 -1.02 -1.86
CA HIS A 35 0.30 -2.07 -2.61
C HIS A 35 0.23 -1.72 -4.09
N ILE A 36 1.30 -1.96 -4.85
CA ILE A 36 1.43 -1.60 -6.26
C ILE A 36 1.79 -2.86 -7.04
N ARG A 37 0.99 -3.18 -8.05
CA ARG A 37 1.23 -4.27 -8.98
C ARG A 37 1.38 -3.72 -10.39
N LEU A 38 2.59 -3.84 -10.94
CA LEU A 38 2.92 -3.44 -12.29
C LEU A 38 2.93 -4.69 -13.18
N LYS A 39 1.94 -4.79 -14.07
CA LYS A 39 1.88 -5.88 -15.04
C LYS A 39 2.78 -5.56 -16.22
N THR A 40 3.38 -6.59 -16.78
CA THR A 40 4.12 -6.49 -18.03
C THR A 40 3.35 -7.12 -19.18
N ASN A 41 3.93 -7.10 -20.38
CA ASN A 41 3.43 -7.86 -21.53
C ASN A 41 3.84 -9.34 -21.52
N THR A 42 4.47 -9.81 -20.45
CA THR A 42 4.79 -11.22 -20.17
C THR A 42 4.16 -11.62 -18.83
N ASP A 43 4.47 -12.83 -18.34
CA ASP A 43 3.99 -13.30 -17.04
C ASP A 43 4.70 -12.64 -15.83
N LEU A 44 5.67 -11.76 -16.07
CA LEU A 44 6.36 -11.04 -15.00
C LEU A 44 5.47 -9.94 -14.42
N VAL A 45 5.45 -9.84 -13.09
CA VAL A 45 4.73 -8.82 -12.34
C VAL A 45 5.68 -8.16 -11.34
N GLY A 46 5.76 -6.83 -11.40
CA GLY A 46 6.48 -6.03 -10.41
C GLY A 46 5.58 -5.76 -9.20
N HIS A 47 6.12 -5.99 -8.00
CA HIS A 47 5.44 -5.71 -6.73
C HIS A 47 6.18 -4.62 -5.97
N GLY A 48 5.44 -3.64 -5.47
CA GLY A 48 5.95 -2.58 -4.63
C GLY A 48 4.94 -2.18 -3.57
N ILE A 49 5.40 -1.49 -2.53
CA ILE A 49 4.54 -0.98 -1.48
C ILE A 49 4.99 0.41 -1.04
N SER A 50 4.04 1.22 -0.59
CA SER A 50 4.29 2.29 0.39
C SER A 50 3.62 1.91 1.70
N PHE A 51 4.31 2.13 2.82
CA PHE A 51 3.79 1.83 4.15
C PHE A 51 3.15 3.06 4.79
N THR A 52 1.99 2.87 5.41
CA THR A 52 1.31 3.86 6.23
C THR A 52 0.70 3.18 7.46
N ILE A 53 0.17 3.97 8.40
CA ILE A 53 -0.43 3.48 9.65
C ILE A 53 -1.94 3.72 9.72
N GLY A 54 -2.62 3.67 8.56
CA GLY A 54 -4.09 3.67 8.48
C GLY A 54 -4.60 4.86 7.68
N ARG A 55 -4.98 5.94 8.37
CA ARG A 55 -5.49 7.15 7.72
C ARG A 55 -4.44 7.71 6.74
N GLY A 56 -4.87 8.08 5.54
CA GLY A 56 -4.00 8.59 4.47
C GLY A 56 -3.48 7.52 3.51
N ASN A 57 -3.67 6.22 3.79
CA ASN A 57 -3.29 5.17 2.84
C ASN A 57 -4.01 5.29 1.49
N ASP A 58 -5.24 5.78 1.51
CA ASP A 58 -6.07 6.06 0.33
C ASP A 58 -5.43 7.14 -0.56
N LEU A 59 -4.79 8.15 0.04
CA LEU A 59 -4.05 9.18 -0.69
C LEU A 59 -2.81 8.61 -1.38
N CYS A 60 -2.03 7.78 -0.66
CA CYS A 60 -0.89 7.08 -1.25
C CYS A 60 -1.32 6.15 -2.38
N THR A 61 -2.44 5.45 -2.20
CA THR A 61 -3.02 4.55 -3.22
C THR A 61 -3.48 5.34 -4.44
N ALA A 62 -4.10 6.50 -4.26
CA ALA A 62 -4.48 7.39 -5.36
C ALA A 62 -3.24 7.91 -6.11
N ALA A 63 -2.20 8.33 -5.39
CA ALA A 63 -0.94 8.78 -5.99
C ALA A 63 -0.29 7.67 -6.83
N ALA A 64 -0.28 6.43 -6.35
CA ALA A 64 0.26 5.29 -7.08
C ALA A 64 -0.49 4.99 -8.39
N ARG A 65 -1.80 5.28 -8.44
CA ARG A 65 -2.62 5.09 -9.65
C ARG A 65 -2.36 6.15 -10.72
N ILE A 66 -1.86 7.33 -10.37
CA ILE A 66 -1.55 8.40 -11.32
C ILE A 66 -0.26 8.12 -12.09
N MET A 67 0.67 7.35 -11.50
CA MET A 67 1.96 7.00 -12.13
C MET A 67 1.89 5.83 -13.13
N GLY A 68 0.74 5.17 -13.26
CA GLY A 68 0.55 4.01 -14.14
C GLY A 68 -0.38 4.29 -15.31
#